data_AF-H3G6H9-F1
#
_entry.id   AF-H3G6H9-F1
#
_cell.length_a   1.000
_cell.length_b   1.000
_cell.length_c   1.000
_cell.angle_alpha   90.00
_cell.angle_beta   90.00
_cell.angle_gamma   90.00
#
_symmetry.space_group_name_H-M   'P 1'
#
loop_
_entity.id
_entity.type
_entity.pdbx_description
1 polymer ?
#
loop_
_entity_poly.entity_id
_entity_poly.type
_entity_poly.pdbx_seq_one_letter_code
_entity_poly.pdbx_strand_id
1 'polypeptide(L)' 'DPYKVLGVQRSASETEIKRAYRSLALKWHPDKNPGNPQAEQQFMRIGAAYDQLN' A
#
# COMPACT_ATOMS: atom_id res chain seq x y z
N ASP A 1 9.70 -6.10 4.29
CA ASP A 1 10.33 -5.38 3.17
C ASP A 1 9.26 -4.48 2.55
N PRO A 2 9.32 -3.17 2.79
CA PRO A 2 8.27 -2.23 2.39
C PRO A 2 8.09 -2.15 0.86
N TYR A 3 9.17 -2.31 0.09
CA TYR A 3 9.10 -2.34 -1.37
C TYR A 3 8.27 -3.53 -1.88
N LYS A 4 8.43 -4.70 -1.25
CA LYS A 4 7.62 -5.89 -1.59
C LYS A 4 6.15 -5.72 -1.23
N VAL A 5 5.84 -5.04 -0.11
CA VAL A 5 4.47 -4.76 0.31
C VAL A 5 3.77 -3.83 -0.67
N LEU A 6 4.48 -2.80 -1.15
CA LEU A 6 3.99 -1.90 -2.18
C LEU A 6 4.05 -2.49 -3.60
N GLY A 7 4.67 -3.66 -3.79
CA GLY A 7 4.82 -4.30 -5.09
C GLY A 7 5.76 -3.56 -6.04
N VAL A 8 6.71 -2.80 -5.51
CA VAL A 8 7.69 -2.02 -6.27
C VAL A 8 9.10 -2.58 -6.12
N GLN A 9 9.99 -2.21 -7.04
CA GLN A 9 11.41 -2.54 -6.91
C GLN A 9 12.07 -1.68 -5.83
N ARG A 10 13.19 -2.15 -5.28
CA ARG A 10 13.99 -1.36 -4.32
C ARG A 10 14.59 -0.08 -4.91
N SER A 11 14.75 -0.06 -6.24
CA SER A 11 15.19 1.10 -7.02
C SER A 11 14.04 2.03 -7.44
N ALA A 12 12.81 1.76 -6.98
CA ALA A 12 11.66 2.58 -7.33
C ALA A 12 11.83 4.01 -6.80
N SER A 13 11.50 4.97 -7.66
CA SER A 13 11.46 6.38 -7.31
C SER A 13 10.32 6.68 -6.34
N GLU A 14 10.42 7.78 -5.60
CA GLU A 14 9.33 8.28 -4.73
C GLU A 14 7.99 8.37 -5.47
N THR A 15 8.02 8.78 -6.74
CA THR A 15 6.83 8.89 -7.59
C THR A 15 6.17 7.53 -7.83
N GLU A 16 6.97 6.49 -8.08
CA GLU A 16 6.49 5.12 -8.24
C GLU A 16 5.94 4.56 -6.92
N ILE A 17 6.62 4.82 -5.80
CA ILE A 17 6.17 4.46 -4.45
C ILE A 17 4.82 5.11 -4.14
N LYS A 18 4.68 6.42 -4.38
CA LYS A 18 3.43 7.18 -4.20
C LYS A 18 2.30 6.69 -5.11
N ARG A 19 2.62 6.27 -6.34
CA ARG A 19 1.64 5.73 -7.28
C ARG A 19 1.17 4.35 -6.83
N ALA A 20 2.10 3.47 -6.46
CA ALA A 20 1.79 2.13 -5.97
C ALA A 20 0.95 2.16 -4.70
N TYR A 21 1.33 3.00 -3.73
CA TYR A 21 0.55 3.24 -2.52
C TYR A 21 -0.88 3.66 -2.83
N ARG A 22 -1.08 4.68 -3.69
CA ARG A 22 -2.43 5.15 -4.06
C ARG A 22 -3.27 4.06 -4.73
N SER A 23 -2.69 3.30 -5.66
CA SER A 23 -3.39 2.20 -6.32
C SER A 23 -3.79 1.10 -5.34
N LEU A 24 -2.90 0.72 -4.42
CA LEU A 24 -3.16 -0.32 -3.43
C LEU A 24 -4.14 0.14 -2.34
N ALA A 25 -4.02 1.39 -1.88
CA ALA A 25 -4.94 2.00 -0.92
C ALA A 25 -6.36 2.05 -1.48
N LEU A 26 -6.54 2.40 -2.75
CA LEU A 26 -7.85 2.34 -3.40
C LEU A 26 -8.36 0.90 -3.53
N LYS A 27 -7.49 -0.05 -3.88
CA LYS A 27 -7.87 -1.46 -4.02
C LYS A 27 -8.38 -2.06 -2.70
N TRP A 28 -7.72 -1.74 -1.60
CA TRP A 28 -8.00 -2.29 -0.27
C TRP A 28 -8.78 -1.33 0.63
N HIS A 29 -9.27 -0.20 0.10
CA HIS A 29 -9.98 0.79 0.89
C HIS A 29 -11.20 0.18 1.60
N PRO A 30 -11.46 0.51 2.87
CA PRO A 30 -12.62 -0.01 3.61
C PRO A 30 -13.95 0.31 2.91
N ASP A 31 -14.09 1.51 2.33
CA ASP A 31 -15.31 1.88 1.56
C ASP A 31 -15.59 0.94 0.38
N LYS A 32 -14.56 0.41 -0.28
CA LYS A 32 -14.70 -0.54 -1.40
C LYS A 32 -14.75 -1.99 -0.93
N ASN A 33 -14.32 -2.26 0.30
CA ASN A 33 -14.24 -3.58 0.89
C ASN A 33 -14.90 -3.60 2.28
N PRO A 34 -16.19 -3.22 2.39
CA PRO A 34 -16.85 -3.09 3.68
C PRO A 34 -16.91 -4.44 4.38
N GLY A 35 -16.52 -4.47 5.66
CA GLY A 35 -16.53 -5.69 6.48
C GLY A 35 -15.50 -6.75 6.09
N ASN A 36 -14.52 -6.43 5.23
CA ASN A 36 -13.46 -7.36 4.88
C ASN A 36 -12.21 -7.14 5.77
N PRO A 37 -11.97 -8.00 6.78
CA PRO A 37 -10.83 -7.85 7.68
C PRO A 37 -9.48 -8.03 6.96
N GLN A 38 -9.44 -8.75 5.84
CA GLN A 38 -8.22 -8.87 5.04
C GLN A 38 -7.90 -7.54 4.35
N ALA A 39 -8.91 -6.81 3.86
CA ALA A 39 -8.70 -5.52 3.23
C ALA A 39 -8.15 -4.50 4.23
N GLU A 40 -8.69 -4.48 5.45
CA GLU A 40 -8.19 -3.65 6.55
C GLU A 40 -6.73 -3.99 6.90
N GLN A 41 -6.40 -5.27 7.07
CA GLN A 41 -5.02 -5.69 7.33
C GLN A 41 -4.05 -5.29 6.20
N GLN A 42 -4.48 -5.44 4.94
CA GLN A 42 -3.67 -5.03 3.80
C GLN A 42 -3.49 -3.51 3.77
N PHE A 43 -4.57 -2.76 3.96
CA PHE A 43 -4.55 -1.29 3.99
C PHE A 43 -3.58 -0.77 5.07
N MET A 44 -3.61 -1.34 6.28
CA MET A 44 -2.65 -1.02 7.35
C MET A 44 -1.21 -1.34 6.96
N ARG A 45 -0.95 -2.52 6.36
CA ARG A 45 0.41 -2.90 5.92
C ARG A 45 0.94 -1.98 4.82
N ILE A 46 0.09 -1.61 3.87
CA ILE A 46 0.42 -0.69 2.78
C ILE A 46 0.75 0.70 3.32
N GLY A 47 -0.04 1.20 4.28
CA GLY A 47 0.24 2.45 4.98
C GLY A 47 1.58 2.45 5.71
N ALA A 48 1.84 1.43 6.53
CA ALA A 48 3.11 1.29 7.26
C ALA A 48 4.32 1.16 6.31
N ALA A 49 4.17 0.44 5.20
CA ALA A 49 5.24 0.29 4.21
C ALA A 49 5.54 1.61 3.49
N TYR A 50 4.52 2.42 3.19
CA TYR A 50 4.69 3.73 2.59
C TYR A 50 5.34 4.71 3.56
N ASP A 51 4.91 4.73 4.83
CA ASP A 51 5.48 5.57 5.88
C ASP A 51 6.97 5.28 6.14
N GLN A 52 7.38 4.01 6.05
CA GLN A 52 8.78 3.62 6.17
C GLN A 52 9.67 4.09 4.99
N LEU A 53 9.07 4.37 3.83
CA LEU A 53 9.78 4.75 2.59
C LEU A 53 9.72 6.25 2.29
N ASN A 54 9.06 7.03 3.15
CA ASN A 54 8.82 8.45 2.99
C ASN A 54 9.55 9.27 4.08
#